data_AF-A0A135P7X2-F1
#
_entry.id   AF-A0A135P7X2-F1
#
_cell.length_a   1.000
_cell.length_b   1.000
_cell.length_c   1.000
_cell.angle_alpha   90.00
_cell.angle_beta   90.00
_cell.angle_gamma   90.00
#
_symmetry.space_group_name_H-M   'P 1'
#
loop_
_entity.id
_entity.type
_entity.pdbx_description
1 polymer ?
#
loop_
_entity_poly.entity_id
_entity_poly.type
_entity_poly.pdbx_seq_one_letter_code
_entity_poly.pdbx_strand_id
1 'polypeptide(L)' 'MRHRLNEADVADYILDYHNGDAKAAIKAMQDEIEHLQHQLSLAVVAMGRGYTRGWAPGETRDGQ' A
#
# COMPACT_ATOMS: atom_id res chain seq x y z
N MET A 1 -0.60 -20.74 17.08
CA MET A 1 -1.40 -19.52 17.28
C MET A 1 -0.82 -18.43 16.40
N ARG A 2 -1.55 -17.90 15.43
CA ARG A 2 -1.10 -16.70 14.70
C ARG A 2 -1.33 -15.52 15.64
N HIS A 3 -0.26 -14.91 16.13
CA HIS A 3 -0.36 -13.62 16.81
C HIS A 3 -0.93 -12.65 15.78
N ARG A 4 -2.18 -12.20 15.97
CA ARG A 4 -2.69 -11.11 15.17
C ARG A 4 -1.94 -9.89 15.70
N LEU A 5 -0.91 -9.45 14.98
CA LEU A 5 -0.28 -8.16 15.26
C LEU A 5 -1.40 -7.13 15.26
N ASN A 6 -1.57 -6.43 16.37
CA ASN A 6 -2.50 -5.31 16.40
C ASN A 6 -1.87 -4.16 15.58
N GLU A 7 -2.68 -3.18 15.18
CA GLU A 7 -2.20 -2.08 14.33
C GLU A 7 -1.06 -1.28 14.97
N ALA A 8 -1.05 -1.16 16.31
CA ALA A 8 0.01 -0.48 17.04
C ALA A 8 1.33 -1.29 16.99
N ASP A 9 1.28 -2.63 17.13
CA ASP A 9 2.46 -3.49 17.02
C ASP A 9 3.14 -3.35 15.63
N VAL A 10 2.34 -3.16 14.58
CA VAL A 10 2.86 -2.95 13.22
C VAL A 10 3.46 -1.56 13.07
N ALA A 11 2.80 -0.53 13.61
CA ALA A 11 3.31 0.84 13.57
C ALA A 11 4.64 0.99 14.33
N ASP A 12 4.73 0.40 15.52
CA ASP A 12 5.95 0.40 16.33
C ASP A 12 7.09 -0.31 15.60
N TYR A 13 6.81 -1.46 14.99
CA TYR A 13 7.80 -2.18 14.19
C TYR A 13 8.31 -1.36 12.99
N ILE A 14 7.42 -0.67 12.27
CA ILE A 14 7.78 0.18 11.14
C ILE A 14 8.63 1.36 11.64
N LEU A 15 8.25 1.99 12.75
CA LEU A 15 9.03 3.09 13.33
C LEU A 15 10.43 2.64 13.74
N ASP A 16 10.55 1.49 14.42
CA ASP A 16 11.84 0.94 14.83
C ASP A 16 12.76 0.65 13.64
N TYR A 17 12.21 0.11 12.54
CA TYR A 17 12.95 -0.13 11.30
C TYR A 17 13.51 1.16 10.68
N HIS A 18 12.84 2.30 10.93
CA HIS A 18 13.26 3.63 10.49
C HIS A 18 13.97 4.43 11.59
N ASN A 19 14.53 3.78 12.62
CA ASN A 19 15.21 4.42 13.76
C ASN A 19 14.36 5.50 14.46
N GLY A 20 13.04 5.30 14.50
CA GLY A 20 12.08 6.25 15.06
C GLY A 20 11.76 7.46 14.16
N ASP A 21 12.31 7.53 12.94
CA ASP A 21 11.99 8.59 11.99
C ASP A 21 10.63 8.32 11.31
N ALA A 22 9.58 8.87 11.92
CA ALA A 22 8.22 8.78 11.41
C ALA A 22 8.06 9.33 9.99
N LYS A 23 8.83 10.34 9.58
CA LYS A 23 8.73 10.91 8.23
C LYS A 23 9.34 9.98 7.20
N ALA A 24 10.48 9.37 7.52
CA ALA A 24 11.12 8.37 6.67
C ALA A 24 10.22 7.13 6.51
N ALA A 25 9.61 6.66 7.61
CA ALA A 25 8.65 5.56 7.60
C ALA A 25 7.42 5.83 6.72
N ILE A 26 6.77 6.97 6.92
CA ILE A 26 5.59 7.38 6.14
C ILE A 26 5.93 7.54 4.66
N LYS A 27 7.12 8.05 4.33
CA LYS A 27 7.58 8.14 2.95
C LYS A 27 7.79 6.76 2.33
N ALA A 28 8.46 5.85 3.03
CA ALA A 28 8.70 4.49 2.55
C ALA A 28 7.38 3.74 2.29
N MET A 29 6.39 3.88 3.17
CA MET A 29 5.06 3.28 2.97
C MET A 29 4.33 3.87 1.76
N GLN A 30 4.42 5.18 1.55
CA GLN A 30 3.84 5.82 0.36
C GLN A 30 4.48 5.29 -0.92
N ASP A 31 5.82 5.23 -0.97
CA ASP A 31 6.56 4.71 -2.11
C ASP A 31 6.17 3.24 -2.42
N GLU A 32 5.98 2.42 -1.38
CA GLU A 32 5.55 1.02 -1.52
C GLU A 32 4.11 0.90 -2.02
N ILE A 33 3.18 1.72 -1.51
CA ILE A 33 1.78 1.76 -1.97
C ILE A 33 1.72 2.16 -3.45
N GLU A 34 2.44 3.21 -3.85
CA GLU A 34 2.50 3.66 -5.24
C GLU A 34 3.07 2.55 -6.16
N HIS A 35 4.12 1.86 -5.70
CA HIS A 35 4.69 0.73 -6.42
C HIS A 35 3.69 -0.41 -6.62
N LEU A 36 2.97 -0.80 -5.55
CA LEU A 36 1.96 -1.85 -5.60
C LEU A 36 0.77 -1.48 -6.48
N GLN A 37 0.31 -0.22 -6.43
CA GLN A 37 -0.74 0.29 -7.31
C GLN A 37 -0.30 0.23 -8.78
N HIS A 38 0.95 0.60 -9.07
CA HIS A 38 1.51 0.50 -10.42
C HIS A 38 1.57 -0.96 -10.90
N GLN A 39 2.06 -1.89 -10.08
CA GLN A 39 2.07 -3.32 -10.42
C GLN A 39 0.66 -3.87 -10.66
N LEU A 40 -0.30 -3.47 -9.82
CA LEU A 40 -1.68 -3.88 -9.98
C LEU A 40 -2.27 -3.32 -11.28
N SER A 41 -2.03 -2.06 -11.61
CA SER A 41 -2.46 -1.45 -12.87
C SER A 41 -1.93 -2.23 -14.08
N LEU A 42 -0.63 -2.57 -14.09
CA LEU A 42 -0.02 -3.38 -15.14
C LEU A 42 -0.67 -4.76 -15.25
N ALA A 43 -0.91 -5.43 -14.11
CA ALA A 43 -1.55 -6.72 -14.08
C ALA A 43 -2.99 -6.66 -14.63
N VAL A 44 -3.76 -5.64 -14.25
CA VAL A 44 -5.13 -5.42 -14.73
C VAL A 44 -5.15 -5.19 -16.25
N VAL A 45 -4.22 -4.39 -16.78
CA VAL A 45 -4.09 -4.17 -18.22
C VAL A 45 -3.73 -5.47 -18.95
N ALA A 46 -2.78 -6.24 -18.43
CA ALA A 46 -2.34 -7.51 -19.03
C ALA A 46 -3.43 -8.60 -19.04
N MET A 47 -4.26 -8.66 -17.98
CA MET A 47 -5.34 -9.65 -17.85
C MET A 47 -6.62 -9.27 -18.62
N GLY A 48 -6.70 -8.04 -19.13
CA GLY A 48 -7.83 -7.54 -19.91
C GLY A 48 -9.06 -7.12 -19.09
N ARG A 49 -9.92 -6.29 -19.69
CA ARG A 49 -11.05 -5.57 -19.04
C ARG A 49 -12.10 -6.47 -18.35
N GLY A 50 -12.16 -7.75 -18.71
CA GLY A 50 -13.14 -8.71 -18.18
C GLY A 50 -12.72 -9.40 -16.87
N TYR A 51 -11.43 -9.40 -16.53
CA TYR A 51 -10.91 -10.20 -15.41
C TYR A 51 -11.21 -9.59 -14.04
N THR A 52 -11.24 -8.25 -13.94
CA THR A 52 -11.49 -7.52 -12.67
C THR A 52 -12.97 -7.28 -12.39
N ARG A 53 -13.90 -7.84 -13.18
CA ARG A 53 -15.35 -7.60 -13.06
C ARG A 53 -15.72 -6.12 -13.03
N GLY A 54 -15.03 -5.29 -13.80
CA GLY A 54 -15.28 -3.85 -13.89
C GLY A 54 -14.66 -3.01 -12.77
N TRP A 55 -13.91 -3.63 -11.83
CA TRP A 55 -13.09 -2.88 -10.88
C TRP A 55 -11.87 -2.29 -11.59
N ALA A 56 -11.61 -1.01 -11.35
CA ALA A 56 -10.42 -0.30 -11.80
C ALA A 56 -9.72 0.33 -10.59
N PRO A 57 -8.38 0.36 -10.54
CA PRO A 57 -7.67 1.09 -9.51
C PRO A 57 -8.06 2.58 -9.61
N GLY A 58 -8.65 3.12 -8.54
CA GLY A 58 -9.04 4.52 -8.47
C GLY A 58 -7.85 5.39 -8.07
N GLU A 59 -7.53 6.40 -8.87
CA GLU A 59 -6.56 7.45 -8.54
C GLU A 59 -7.24 8.63 -7.82
N THR A 60 -8.30 8.36 -7.05
CA THR A 60 -9.02 9.42 -6.35
C THR A 60 -8.35 9.72 -5.02
N ARG A 61 -7.41 10.67 -5.02
CA ARG A 61 -7.19 11.52 -3.86
C ARG A 61 -8.33 12.54 -3.83
N ASP A 62 -9.43 12.21 -3.15
CA ASP A 62 -10.46 13.20 -2.82
C ASP A 62 -9.81 14.23 -1.88
N GLY A 63 -9.53 15.42 -2.40
CA GLY A 63 -8.94 16.50 -1.61
C GLY A 63 -8.40 17.68 -2.41
N GLN A 64 -9.28 18.38 -3.14
CA GLN A 64 -9.33 19.85 -3.15
C GLN A 64 -10.78 20.32 -3.16
#